data_AF-A0A136KNB1-F1
#
_entry.id   AF-A0A136KNB1-F1
#
_cell.length_a   1.000
_cell.length_b   1.000
_cell.length_c   1.000
_cell.angle_alpha   90.00
_cell.angle_beta   90.00
_cell.angle_gamma   90.00
#
_symmetry.space_group_name_H-M   'P 1'
#
loop_
_entity.id
_entity.type
_entity.pdbx_description
1 polymer ?
#
loop_
_entity_poly.entity_id
_entity_poly.type
_entity_poly.pdbx_seq_one_letter_code
_entity_poly.pdbx_strand_id
1 'polypeptide(L)'
;MCQEIGHVLGLDHQDEAFDNTPMGTCMDYSSEPNPNQYPNQHDYDMLASLYSHFDSTTTLAQLDATVNPDIDHDNKKPGGKK
;
A
#
# COMPACT_ATOMS: atom_id res chain seq x y z
N MET A 1 12.14 -12.20 1.09
CA MET A 1 10.83 -11.95 1.73
C MET A 1 9.84 -11.24 0.78
N CYS A 2 10.15 -11.04 -0.50
CA CYS A 2 9.27 -10.28 -1.41
C CYS A 2 7.94 -11.02 -1.68
N GLN A 3 8.00 -12.27 -2.13
CA GLN A 3 6.84 -13.09 -2.51
C GLN A 3 5.72 -13.12 -1.45
N GLU A 4 6.08 -13.45 -0.21
CA GLU A 4 5.11 -13.54 0.89
C GLU A 4 4.44 -12.19 1.21
N ILE A 5 5.14 -11.06 1.00
CA ILE A 5 4.52 -9.74 1.10
C ILE A 5 3.52 -9.53 -0.04
N GLY A 6 3.86 -9.96 -1.25
CA GLY A 6 2.94 -9.94 -2.39
C GLY A 6 1.66 -10.75 -2.10
N HIS A 7 1.78 -11.95 -1.55
CA HIS A 7 0.61 -12.74 -1.13
C HIS A 7 -0.24 -12.04 -0.06
N VAL A 8 0.39 -11.40 0.93
CA VAL A 8 -0.34 -10.61 1.95
C VAL A 8 -1.10 -9.44 1.32
N LEU A 9 -0.58 -8.87 0.23
CA LEU A 9 -1.22 -7.82 -0.56
C LEU A 9 -2.19 -8.38 -1.62
N GLY A 10 -2.44 -9.70 -1.65
CA GLY A 10 -3.40 -10.33 -2.55
C GLY A 10 -2.89 -10.62 -3.96
N LEU A 11 -1.57 -10.62 -4.17
CA LEU A 11 -0.97 -11.08 -5.43
C LEU A 11 -0.81 -12.60 -5.44
N ASP A 12 -1.09 -13.21 -6.59
CA ASP A 12 -0.81 -14.61 -6.87
C ASP A 12 0.46 -14.75 -7.74
N HIS A 13 0.90 -15.98 -7.97
CA HIS A 13 2.05 -16.24 -8.83
C HIS A 13 1.79 -15.86 -10.30
N GLN A 14 2.82 -15.36 -10.99
CA GLN A 14 2.82 -15.20 -12.45
C GLN A 14 3.05 -16.53 -13.18
N ASP A 15 3.84 -17.42 -12.57
CA ASP A 15 4.08 -18.79 -13.02
C ASP A 15 4.20 -19.71 -11.79
N GLU A 16 3.66 -20.92 -11.91
CA GLU A 16 3.65 -21.95 -10.87
C GLU A 16 4.43 -23.20 -11.29
N ALA A 17 4.97 -23.25 -12.51
CA ALA A 17 5.85 -24.32 -12.95
C ALA A 17 7.27 -24.10 -12.39
N PHE A 18 7.53 -24.68 -11.22
CA PHE A 18 8.75 -24.52 -10.40
C PHE A 18 10.10 -24.61 -11.13
N ASP A 19 10.17 -25.40 -12.21
CA ASP A 19 11.40 -25.65 -12.98
C ASP A 19 11.53 -24.78 -14.25
N ASN A 20 10.60 -23.85 -14.50
CA ASN A 20 10.70 -22.89 -15.59
C ASN A 20 11.82 -21.85 -15.33
N THR A 21 12.27 -21.22 -16.42
CA THR A 21 13.24 -20.11 -16.34
C THR A 21 12.65 -18.96 -15.53
N PRO A 22 13.37 -18.40 -14.54
CA PRO A 22 12.87 -17.30 -13.71
C PRO A 22 12.37 -16.12 -14.52
N MET A 23 11.18 -15.62 -14.17
CA MET A 23 10.56 -14.47 -14.81
C MET A 23 11.11 -13.12 -14.33
N GLY A 24 11.98 -13.13 -13.30
CA GLY A 24 12.57 -11.91 -12.75
C GLY A 24 11.56 -11.05 -11.98
N THR A 25 10.64 -11.71 -11.27
CA THR A 25 9.57 -11.07 -10.49
C THR A 25 9.51 -11.64 -9.08
N CYS A 26 9.08 -10.79 -8.16
CA CYS A 26 8.73 -11.12 -6.79
C CYS A 26 7.72 -12.27 -6.68
N MET A 27 6.85 -12.43 -7.68
CA MET A 27 5.71 -13.35 -7.68
C MET A 27 5.92 -14.56 -8.60
N ASP A 28 7.16 -15.00 -8.78
CA ASP A 28 7.46 -16.23 -9.54
C ASP A 28 7.77 -17.38 -8.57
N TYR A 29 7.03 -18.49 -8.71
CA TYR A 29 7.27 -19.70 -7.95
C TYR A 29 8.35 -20.53 -8.63
N SER A 30 9.61 -20.34 -8.22
CA SER A 30 10.77 -20.89 -8.94
C SER A 30 11.79 -21.59 -8.03
N SER A 31 12.48 -22.57 -8.61
CA SER A 31 13.65 -23.24 -8.06
C SER A 31 14.92 -22.37 -8.02
N GLU A 32 14.95 -21.29 -8.79
CA GLU A 32 16.05 -20.31 -8.82
C GLU A 32 15.56 -18.96 -8.29
N PRO A 33 15.58 -18.73 -6.97
CA PRO A 33 14.96 -17.53 -6.37
C PRO A 33 15.80 -16.24 -6.52
N ASN A 34 17.07 -16.34 -6.94
CA ASN A 34 17.98 -15.18 -6.99
C ASN A 34 17.56 -14.09 -8.00
N PRO A 35 17.06 -14.42 -9.21
CA PRO A 35 16.51 -13.41 -10.13
C PRO A 35 15.19 -12.79 -9.66
N ASN A 36 14.46 -13.45 -8.75
CA ASN A 36 13.08 -13.13 -8.36
C ASN A 36 12.97 -12.29 -7.08
N GLN A 37 13.96 -11.42 -6.85
CA GLN A 37 14.08 -10.68 -5.58
C GLN A 37 13.29 -9.37 -5.54
N TYR A 38 12.73 -8.91 -6.66
CA TYR A 38 12.10 -7.59 -6.79
C TYR A 38 10.82 -7.65 -7.63
N PRO A 39 9.82 -6.79 -7.37
CA PRO A 39 8.62 -6.71 -8.19
C PRO A 39 8.95 -6.30 -9.62
N ASN A 40 8.28 -6.93 -10.59
CA ASN A 40 8.29 -6.47 -11.98
C ASN A 40 7.09 -5.55 -12.26
N GLN A 41 6.95 -5.10 -13.51
CA GLN A 41 5.83 -4.24 -13.90
C GLN A 41 4.46 -4.88 -13.65
N HIS A 42 4.30 -6.17 -13.93
CA HIS A 42 3.04 -6.88 -13.72
C HIS A 42 2.62 -6.87 -12.24
N ASP A 43 3.57 -7.03 -11.30
CA ASP A 43 3.27 -6.95 -9.87
C ASP A 43 2.72 -5.57 -9.47
N TYR A 44 3.31 -4.49 -10.01
CA TYR A 44 2.82 -3.13 -9.79
C TYR A 44 1.45 -2.89 -10.43
N ASP A 45 1.20 -3.43 -11.62
CA ASP A 45 -0.08 -3.30 -12.32
C ASP A 45 -1.20 -4.02 -11.56
N MET A 46 -0.91 -5.16 -10.96
CA MET A 46 -1.85 -5.89 -10.12
C MET A 46 -2.13 -5.15 -8.81
N LEU A 47 -1.10 -4.61 -8.14
CA LEU A 47 -1.31 -3.76 -6.95
C LEU A 47 -2.15 -2.53 -7.28
N ALA A 48 -1.91 -1.88 -8.41
CA ALA A 48 -2.71 -0.75 -8.87
C ALA A 48 -4.17 -1.18 -9.12
N SER A 49 -4.39 -2.35 -9.71
CA SER A 49 -5.74 -2.88 -9.95
C SER A 49 -6.49 -3.19 -8.65
N LEU A 50 -5.79 -3.61 -7.59
CA LEU A 50 -6.37 -3.94 -6.29
C LEU A 50 -6.59 -2.71 -5.37
N TYR A 51 -5.67 -1.75 -5.39
CA TYR A 51 -5.58 -0.69 -4.38
C TYR A 51 -5.64 0.74 -4.91
N SER A 52 -5.84 0.95 -6.22
CA SER A 52 -6.05 2.31 -6.72
C SER A 52 -7.40 2.83 -6.28
N HIS A 53 -7.39 3.97 -5.59
CA HIS A 53 -8.59 4.73 -5.23
C HIS A 53 -8.73 5.91 -6.20
N PHE A 54 -9.71 5.82 -7.10
CA PHE A 54 -9.97 6.86 -8.11
C PHE A 54 -11.05 7.87 -7.68
N ASP A 55 -11.73 7.60 -6.56
CA ASP A 55 -12.63 8.56 -5.95
C ASP A 55 -11.85 9.72 -5.33
N SER A 56 -12.41 10.94 -5.44
CA SER A 56 -11.82 12.16 -4.89
C SER A 56 -12.13 12.35 -3.40
N THR A 57 -12.73 11.35 -2.76
CA THR A 57 -13.24 11.42 -1.40
C THR A 57 -12.27 10.75 -0.43
N THR A 58 -11.97 11.42 0.67
CA THR A 58 -11.30 10.79 1.80
C THR A 58 -12.11 11.06 3.06
N THR A 59 -12.24 10.07 3.94
CA THR A 59 -12.95 10.20 5.22
C THR A 59 -12.31 11.26 6.13
N LEU A 60 -11.07 11.69 5.86
CA LEU A 60 -10.40 12.78 6.57
C LEU A 60 -11.20 14.10 6.53
N ALA A 61 -11.92 14.38 5.44
CA ALA A 61 -12.71 15.61 5.28
C ALA A 61 -13.95 15.64 6.19
N GLN A 62 -14.38 14.50 6.74
CA GLN A 62 -15.58 14.41 7.56
C GLN A 62 -15.36 14.92 9.00
N LEU A 63 -14.10 14.99 9.46
CA LEU A 63 -13.76 15.51 10.78
C LEU A 63 -13.93 17.03 10.89
N ASP A 64 -13.78 17.77 9.79
CA ASP A 64 -13.94 19.23 9.75
C ASP A 64 -15.43 19.64 9.80
N ALA A 65 -16.32 18.81 9.23
CA ALA A 65 -17.76 19.09 9.17
C ALA A 65 -18.51 18.81 10.48
N THR A 66 -17.89 18.13 11.46
CA THR A 66 -18.51 17.81 12.76
C THR A 66 -17.93 18.61 13.93
N VAL A 67 -17.08 19.61 13.66
CA VAL A 67 -16.65 20.55 14.70
C VAL A 67 -17.89 21.32 15.16
N ASN A 68 -18.36 21.01 16.37
CA ASN A 68 -19.33 21.83 17.09
C ASN A 68 -18.89 23.30 17.00
N PRO A 69 -19.78 24.26 16.66
CA PRO A 69 -19.42 25.68 16.53
C PRO A 69 -18.87 26.31 17.82
N ASP A 70 -18.89 25.60 18.95
CA ASP A 70 -18.39 26.07 20.24
C ASP A 70 -16.92 25.71 20.53
N ILE A 71 -16.20 25.02 19.64
CA ILE A 71 -14.75 24.84 19.79
C ILE A 71 -14.03 26.04 19.18
N ASP A 72 -13.90 27.09 19.99
CA ASP A 72 -13.01 28.23 19.75
C ASP A 72 -11.54 27.75 19.68
N HIS A 73 -11.04 27.61 18.46
CA HIS A 73 -9.64 27.29 18.17
C HIS A 73 -8.70 28.51 18.30
N ASP A 74 -9.22 29.70 18.62
CA ASP A 74 -8.46 30.94 18.72
C ASP A 74 -7.90 31.20 20.12
N ASN A 75 -8.25 30.40 21.12
CA ASN A 75 -7.75 30.59 22.47
C ASN A 75 -6.36 29.96 22.70
N LYS A 76 -5.36 30.46 21.97
CA LYS A 76 -3.95 30.26 22.32
C LYS A 76 -3.64 31.04 23.59
N LYS A 77 -3.92 30.45 24.75
CA LYS A 77 -3.53 31.00 26.05
C LYS A 77 -2.01 31.17 26.09
N PRO A 78 -1.46 32.40 26.25
CA PRO A 78 -0.03 32.56 26.43
C PRO A 78 0.34 31.98 27.81
N GLY A 79 1.26 31.01 27.80
CA GLY A 79 1.78 30.39 29.01
C GLY A 79 2.35 31.45 29.97
N GLY A 80 1.71 31.58 31.13
CA GLY A 80 2.21 32.40 32.22
C GLY A 80 3.48 31.79 32.79
N LYS A 81 4.59 32.51 32.66
CA LYS A 81 5.83 32.23 33.39
C LYS A 81 5.57 32.53 34.88
N LYS A 82 5.87 31.56 35.73
CA LYS A 82 6.21 31.77 37.15
C LYS A 82 7.57 31.14 37.38
#